data_AF-A0A9E1KKZ5-F1
#
_entry.id   AF-A0A9E1KKZ5-F1
#
_cell.length_a   1.000
_cell.length_b   1.000
_cell.length_c   1.000
_cell.angle_alpha   90.00
_cell.angle_beta   90.00
_cell.angle_gamma   90.00
#
_symmetry.space_group_name_H-M   'P 1'
#
loop_
_entity.id
_entity.type
_entity.pdbx_description
1 polymer ?
#
loop_
_entity_poly.entity_id
_entity_poly.type
_entity_poly.pdbx_seq_one_letter_code
_entity_poly.pdbx_strand_id
1 'polypeptide(L)'
;MKPVLLWSDALIFMLVLALIVFFYKLREDPLNRERWAQVFSSRLGMVAFTVILTYVGIALLDSLHFRRALDAPEGIQTDEIFYDNKVTSFFDVLTQGMGDRFERTYSAPFALLSFEKKNMKDELGRN
;
A
#
# COMPACT_ATOMS: atom_id res chain seq x y z
N MET A 1 16.54 -0.97 -5.53
CA MET A 1 15.11 -0.58 -5.43
C MET A 1 14.98 0.87 -5.81
N LYS A 2 13.96 1.26 -6.58
CA LYS A 2 13.69 2.65 -6.94
C LYS A 2 12.37 3.09 -6.30
N PRO A 3 12.37 4.04 -5.35
CA PRO A 3 11.13 4.54 -4.77
C PRO A 3 10.31 5.23 -5.88
N VAL A 4 9.00 4.99 -5.87
CA VAL A 4 8.06 5.62 -6.79
C VAL A 4 7.01 6.31 -5.93
N LEU A 5 6.98 7.63 -5.98
CA LEU A 5 5.91 8.40 -5.35
C LEU A 5 4.78 8.55 -6.36
N LEU A 6 3.64 7.92 -6.08
CA LEU A 6 2.41 8.20 -6.81
C LEU A 6 1.79 9.49 -6.27
N TRP A 7 1.02 10.19 -7.11
CA TRP A 7 0.31 11.40 -6.68
C TRP A 7 -0.69 11.12 -5.56
N SER A 8 -1.33 9.94 -5.56
CA SER A 8 -2.20 9.48 -4.48
C SER A 8 -1.47 9.47 -3.14
N ASP A 9 -0.24 8.95 -3.13
CA ASP A 9 0.56 8.80 -1.92
C ASP A 9 0.95 10.17 -1.36
N ALA A 10 1.38 11.08 -2.25
CA ALA A 10 1.75 12.44 -1.88
C ALA A 10 0.59 13.20 -1.20
N LEU A 11 -0.65 12.99 -1.66
CA LEU A 11 -1.84 13.59 -1.05
C LEU A 11 -2.11 13.05 0.36
N ILE A 12 -1.93 11.75 0.58
CA ILE A 12 -2.08 11.13 1.91
C ILE A 12 -1.02 11.67 2.87
N PHE A 13 0.25 11.71 2.44
CA PHE A 13 1.33 12.27 3.26
C PHE A 13 1.09 13.75 3.56
N MET A 14 0.63 14.54 2.58
CA MET A 14 0.26 15.94 2.79
C MET A 14 -0.87 16.08 3.82
N LEU A 15 -1.92 15.26 3.72
CA LEU A 15 -3.04 15.27 4.67
C LEU A 15 -2.55 14.98 6.09
N VAL A 16 -1.75 13.93 6.28
CA VAL A 16 -1.21 13.57 7.59
C VAL A 16 -0.31 14.69 8.14
N LEU A 17 0.55 15.28 7.31
CA LEU A 17 1.39 16.41 7.70
C LEU A 17 0.53 17.62 8.11
N ALA A 18 -0.50 17.94 7.35
CA ALA A 18 -1.43 19.03 7.65
C ALA A 18 -2.15 18.80 8.99
N LEU A 19 -2.59 17.56 9.26
CA LEU A 19 -3.17 17.18 10.55
C LEU A 19 -2.18 17.36 11.69
N ILE A 20 -0.94 16.89 11.54
CA ILE A 20 0.11 17.06 12.56
C ILE A 20 0.35 18.54 12.87
N VAL A 21 0.50 19.38 11.84
CA VAL A 21 0.68 20.83 12.01
C VAL A 21 -0.54 21.47 12.67
N PHE A 22 -1.74 21.07 12.26
CA PHE A 22 -2.99 21.55 12.85
C PHE A 22 -3.04 21.25 14.36
N PHE A 23 -2.79 19.99 14.76
CA PHE A 23 -2.75 19.61 16.17
C PHE A 23 -1.61 20.28 16.94
N TYR A 24 -0.46 20.49 16.31
CA TYR A 24 0.69 21.19 16.88
C TYR A 24 0.39 22.67 17.16
N LYS A 25 -0.45 23.31 16.36
CA LYS A 25 -0.93 24.67 16.65
C LYS A 25 -2.03 24.66 17.71
N LEU A 26 -2.94 23.69 17.66
CA LEU A 26 -4.07 23.60 18.59
C LEU A 26 -3.64 23.43 20.06
N ARG A 27 -2.50 22.78 20.30
CA ARG A 27 -1.93 22.58 21.66
C ARG A 27 -1.39 23.86 22.32
N GLU A 28 -1.21 24.95 21.59
CA GLU A 28 -0.77 26.23 22.17
C GLU A 28 -1.91 26.93 22.94
N ASP A 29 -3.16 26.60 22.63
CA ASP A 29 -4.34 27.16 23.30
C ASP A 29 -4.71 26.35 24.56
N PRO A 30 -4.67 26.96 25.76
CA PRO A 30 -4.97 26.27 27.02
C PRO A 30 -6.41 25.73 27.09
N LEU A 31 -7.39 26.40 26.46
CA LEU A 31 -8.79 25.94 26.47
C LEU A 31 -8.97 24.66 25.63
N ASN A 32 -8.28 24.59 24.49
CA ASN A 32 -8.30 23.40 23.65
C ASN A 32 -7.60 22.24 24.36
N ARG A 33 -6.49 22.49 25.05
CA ARG A 33 -5.77 21.45 25.80
C ARG A 33 -6.65 20.78 26.84
N GLU A 34 -7.46 21.52 27.61
CA GLU A 34 -8.38 20.92 28.59
C GLU A 34 -9.43 20.02 27.92
N ARG A 35 -10.02 20.47 26.81
CA ARG A 35 -11.02 19.69 26.05
C ARG A 35 -10.43 18.41 25.47
N TRP A 36 -9.24 18.48 24.88
CA TRP A 36 -8.56 17.30 24.34
C TRP A 36 -8.07 16.36 25.45
N ALA A 37 -7.64 16.89 26.59
CA ALA A 37 -7.29 16.08 27.76
C ALA A 37 -8.47 15.23 28.23
N GLN A 38 -9.70 15.76 28.18
CA GLN A 38 -10.91 14.97 28.49
C GLN A 38 -11.12 13.83 27.49
N VAL A 39 -10.94 14.08 26.19
CA VAL A 39 -11.06 13.05 25.14
C VAL A 39 -10.05 11.91 25.36
N PHE A 40 -8.78 12.25 25.59
CA PHE A 40 -7.72 11.28 25.87
C PHE A 40 -7.80 10.66 27.28
N SER A 41 -8.54 11.26 28.22
CA SER A 41 -8.78 10.67 29.54
C SER A 41 -9.84 9.56 29.51
N SER A 42 -10.68 9.55 28.47
CA SER A 42 -11.74 8.56 28.32
C SER A 42 -11.22 7.24 27.73
N ARG A 43 -11.68 6.11 28.27
CA ARG A 43 -11.35 4.78 27.73
C ARG A 43 -11.78 4.64 26.26
N LEU A 44 -12.97 5.12 25.93
CA LEU A 44 -13.51 5.04 24.57
C LEU A 44 -12.67 5.87 23.59
N GLY A 45 -12.27 7.08 23.98
CA GLY A 45 -11.40 7.93 23.16
C GLY A 45 -10.04 7.30 22.90
N MET A 46 -9.42 6.69 23.91
CA MET A 46 -8.15 5.99 23.76
C MET A 46 -8.24 4.75 22.87
N VAL A 47 -9.31 3.97 22.98
CA VAL A 47 -9.54 2.81 22.10
C VAL A 47 -9.70 3.27 20.65
N ALA A 48 -10.57 4.25 20.40
CA ALA A 48 -10.80 4.79 19.06
C ALA A 48 -9.51 5.38 18.47
N PHE A 49 -8.77 6.16 19.25
CA PHE A 49 -7.49 6.73 18.85
C PHE A 49 -6.47 5.66 18.45
N THR A 50 -6.37 4.59 19.24
CA THR A 50 -5.45 3.47 18.94
C THR A 50 -5.81 2.78 17.63
N VAL A 51 -7.11 2.54 17.39
CA VAL A 51 -7.58 1.95 16.14
C VAL A 51 -7.25 2.86 14.96
N ILE A 52 -7.60 4.15 15.05
CA ILE A 52 -7.32 5.13 13.99
C ILE A 52 -5.82 5.20 13.71
N LEU A 53 -4.98 5.28 14.73
CA LEU A 53 -3.53 5.35 14.59
C LEU A 53 -2.97 4.10 13.90
N THR A 54 -3.52 2.93 14.22
CA THR A 54 -3.16 1.67 13.57
C THR A 54 -3.51 1.69 12.09
N TYR A 55 -4.72 2.13 11.72
CA TYR A 55 -5.13 2.26 10.32
C TYR A 55 -4.28 3.28 9.55
N VAL A 56 -3.97 4.43 10.16
CA VAL A 56 -3.08 5.43 9.56
C VAL A 56 -1.69 4.85 9.34
N GLY A 57 -1.15 4.11 10.32
CA GLY A 57 0.13 3.42 10.18
C GLY A 57 0.15 2.44 9.00
N ILE A 58 -0.89 1.60 8.88
CA ILE A 58 -1.03 0.66 7.76
C ILE A 58 -1.12 1.42 6.43
N ALA A 59 -1.96 2.46 6.35
CA ALA A 59 -2.15 3.24 5.13
C ALA A 59 -0.86 3.96 4.68
N LEU A 60 -0.07 4.48 5.64
CA LEU A 60 1.23 5.10 5.35
C LEU A 60 2.25 4.08 4.84
N LEU A 61 2.30 2.88 5.43
CA LEU A 61 3.17 1.80 4.96
C LEU A 61 2.76 1.28 3.58
N ASP A 62 1.46 1.25 3.31
CA ASP A 62 0.94 0.83 2.00
C ASP A 62 1.16 1.89 0.91
N SER A 63 1.20 3.18 1.29
CA SER A 63 1.50 4.27 0.37
C SER A 63 3.00 4.37 0.01
N LEU A 64 3.87 3.57 0.63
CA LEU A 64 5.30 3.52 0.31
C LEU A 64 5.59 2.55 -0.83
N HIS A 65 5.58 3.06 -2.05
CA HIS A 65 5.76 2.28 -3.27
C HIS A 65 7.20 2.29 -3.79
N PHE A 66 7.66 1.15 -4.31
CA PHE A 66 8.95 1.03 -4.98
C PHE A 66 8.94 -0.01 -6.10
N ARG A 67 9.89 0.12 -7.02
CA ARG A 67 10.18 -0.86 -8.08
C ARG A 67 11.43 -1.66 -7.74
N ARG A 68 11.36 -2.98 -7.94
CA ARG A 68 12.51 -3.89 -7.78
C ARG A 68 13.40 -3.81 -9.02
N ALA A 69 14.70 -3.99 -8.83
CA ALA A 69 15.63 -4.11 -9.94
C ALA A 69 15.48 -5.51 -10.55
N LEU A 70 15.53 -5.60 -11.88
CA LEU A 70 15.61 -6.86 -12.59
C LEU A 70 17.07 -7.31 -12.61
N ASP A 71 17.30 -8.60 -12.42
CA ASP A 71 18.62 -9.19 -12.65
C ASP A 71 18.97 -9.05 -14.13
N ALA A 72 20.23 -8.71 -14.42
CA ALA A 72 20.71 -8.63 -15.79
C ALA A 72 20.62 -10.02 -16.44
N PRO A 73 20.09 -10.14 -17.67
CA PRO A 73 20.04 -11.41 -18.38
C PRO A 73 21.45 -12.00 -18.53
N GLU A 74 21.58 -13.31 -18.29
CA GLU A 74 22.86 -14.02 -18.37
C GLU A 74 23.54 -13.77 -19.73
N GLY A 75 24.75 -13.21 -19.70
CA GLY A 75 25.58 -12.97 -20.90
C GLY A 75 25.62 -11.53 -21.42
N ILE A 76 24.88 -10.58 -20.83
CA ILE A 76 24.94 -9.16 -21.19
C ILE A 76 25.54 -8.35 -20.02
N GLN A 77 26.79 -7.90 -20.17
CA GLN A 77 27.39 -6.91 -19.26
C GLN A 77 26.91 -5.53 -19.67
N THR A 78 25.80 -5.08 -19.08
CA THR A 78 25.32 -3.70 -19.19
C THR A 78 25.41 -3.04 -17.81
N ASP A 79 25.93 -1.82 -17.76
CA ASP A 79 25.96 -1.00 -16.53
C ASP A 79 24.57 -0.41 -16.17
N GLU A 80 23.55 -0.63 -17.01
CA GLU A 80 22.20 -0.13 -16.81
C GLU A 80 21.36 -1.09 -15.97
N ILE A 81 20.86 -0.60 -14.84
CA ILE A 81 19.93 -1.32 -13.96
C ILE A 81 18.52 -1.19 -14.53
N PHE A 82 17.98 -2.30 -15.05
CA PHE A 82 16.58 -2.38 -15.43
C PHE A 82 15.70 -2.55 -14.19
N TYR A 83 14.51 -1.94 -14.19
CA TYR A 83 13.54 -2.05 -13.10
C TYR A 83 12.28 -2.74 -13.58
N ASP A 84 11.67 -3.55 -12.71
CA ASP A 84 10.37 -4.14 -12.96
C ASP A 84 9.29 -3.05 -13.12
N ASN A 85 8.32 -3.29 -14.00
CA ASN A 85 7.15 -2.43 -14.15
C ASN A 85 6.17 -2.59 -12.99
N LYS A 86 6.25 -3.72 -12.26
CA LYS A 86 5.47 -3.93 -11.05
C LYS A 86 5.90 -2.97 -9.95
N VAL A 87 4.92 -2.25 -9.42
CA VAL A 87 5.08 -1.39 -8.24
C VAL A 87 4.66 -2.20 -7.02
N THR A 88 5.54 -2.30 -6.03
CA THR A 88 5.31 -3.04 -4.78
C THR A 88 5.26 -2.05 -3.62
N SER A 89 4.25 -2.16 -2.74
CA SER A 89 4.21 -1.38 -1.51
C SER A 89 5.07 -2.01 -0.42
N PHE A 90 5.53 -1.21 0.55
CA PHE A 90 6.28 -1.73 1.69
C PHE A 90 5.41 -2.66 2.56
N PHE A 91 4.12 -2.34 2.68
CA PHE A 91 3.16 -3.21 3.35
C PHE A 91 3.06 -4.59 2.69
N ASP A 92 3.06 -4.67 1.36
CA ASP A 92 3.04 -5.95 0.62
C ASP A 92 4.30 -6.81 0.87
N VAL A 93 5.45 -6.17 1.11
CA VAL A 93 6.67 -6.90 1.51
C VAL A 93 6.55 -7.48 2.92
N LEU A 94 5.93 -6.74 3.86
CA LEU A 94 5.69 -7.24 5.21
C LEU A 94 4.71 -8.42 5.23
N THR A 95 3.71 -8.41 4.34
CA THR A 95 2.73 -9.51 4.19
C THR A 95 3.23 -10.67 3.31
N GLN A 96 4.53 -10.68 2.97
CA GLN A 96 5.18 -11.71 2.16
C GLN A 96 4.56 -11.88 0.77
N GLY A 97 4.10 -10.79 0.15
CA GLY A 97 3.53 -10.83 -1.20
C GLY A 97 2.24 -11.64 -1.23
N MET A 98 1.38 -11.50 -0.23
CA MET A 98 0.06 -12.14 -0.25
C MET A 98 -0.71 -11.78 -1.54
N GLY A 99 -0.45 -10.61 -2.12
CA GLY A 99 -0.96 -10.19 -3.44
C GLY A 99 -0.39 -10.94 -4.65
N ASP A 100 0.71 -11.69 -4.51
CA ASP A 100 1.31 -12.48 -5.59
C ASP A 100 0.61 -13.82 -5.81
N ARG A 101 -0.24 -14.22 -4.86
CA ARG A 101 -1.06 -15.44 -4.92
C ARG A 101 -2.34 -15.18 -5.71
N PHE A 102 -2.19 -14.90 -7.01
CA PHE A 102 -3.33 -14.71 -7.89
C PHE A 102 -3.96 -16.08 -8.24
N GLU A 103 -5.11 -16.39 -7.65
CA GLU A 103 -5.93 -17.50 -8.13
C GLU A 103 -6.52 -17.14 -9.49
N ARG A 104 -6.12 -17.85 -10.54
CA ARG A 104 -6.59 -17.62 -11.93
C ARG A 104 -8.02 -18.10 -12.17
N THR A 105 -8.62 -18.74 -11.18
CA THR A 105 -9.92 -19.36 -11.28
C THR A 105 -11.01 -18.32 -11.07
N TYR A 106 -11.64 -17.87 -12.15
CA TYR A 106 -12.89 -17.13 -12.06
C TYR A 106 -14.02 -18.12 -11.77
N SER A 107 -14.29 -18.37 -10.50
CA SER A 107 -15.52 -19.03 -10.05
C SER A 107 -16.45 -17.98 -9.48
N ALA A 108 -17.63 -17.80 -10.10
CA ALA A 108 -18.72 -17.08 -9.44
C ALA A 108 -19.05 -17.78 -8.10
N PRO A 109 -19.55 -17.06 -7.07
CA PRO A 109 -19.97 -17.71 -5.83
C PRO A 109 -20.91 -18.88 -6.16
N PHE A 110 -20.58 -20.09 -5.67
CA PHE A 110 -21.23 -21.39 -5.95
C PHE A 110 -21.03 -22.02 -7.34
N ALA A 111 -20.04 -21.58 -8.12
CA ALA A 111 -19.71 -22.27 -9.37
C ALA A 111 -19.07 -23.64 -9.11
N LEU A 112 -19.69 -24.71 -9.62
CA LEU A 112 -19.14 -26.08 -9.57
C LEU A 112 -17.99 -26.30 -10.57
N LEU A 113 -17.79 -25.35 -11.50
CA LEU A 113 -16.82 -25.43 -12.58
C LEU A 113 -15.97 -24.16 -12.60
N SER A 114 -14.66 -24.32 -12.60
CA SER A 114 -13.69 -23.24 -12.79
C SER A 114 -13.59 -22.90 -14.27
N PHE A 115 -13.81 -21.63 -14.64
CA PHE A 115 -13.53 -21.15 -15.99
C PHE A 115 -12.24 -20.33 -16.01
N GLU A 116 -11.24 -20.77 -16.77
CA GLU A 116 -10.00 -20.01 -17.02
C GLU A 116 -9.92 -19.70 -18.52
N LYS A 117 -9.98 -18.42 -18.90
CA LYS A 117 -9.83 -18.00 -20.29
C LYS A 117 -8.35 -18.02 -20.66
N LYS A 118 -7.90 -19.10 -21.32
CA LYS A 118 -6.55 -19.20 -21.91
C LYS A 118 -6.59 -18.87 -23.39
N ASN A 119 -5.62 -18.09 -23.86
CA ASN A 119 -5.35 -17.99 -25.28
C ASN A 119 -4.69 -19.32 -25.70
N MET A 120 -5.40 -20.12 -26.49
CA MET A 120 -4.85 -21.33 -27.09
C MET A 120 -4.30 -20.95 -28.47
N LYS A 121 -3.04 -21.25 -28.72
CA LYS A 121 -2.48 -21.19 -30.07
C LYS A 121 -2.72 -22.53 -30.75
N ASP A 122 -3.18 -22.48 -31.99
CA ASP A 122 -3.28 -23.66 -32.85
C ASP A 122 -1.87 -24.25 -33.14
N GLU A 123 -1.77 -25.48 -33.67
CA GLU A 123 -0.49 -26.15 -33.99
C GLU A 123 0.39 -25.33 -34.95
N LEU A 124 -0.21 -24.38 -35.69
CA LEU A 124 0.43 -23.43 -36.59
C LEU A 124 0.77 -22.07 -35.94
N GLY A 125 0.61 -21.93 -34.62
CA GLY A 125 1.02 -20.75 -33.84
C GLY A 125 0.16 -19.49 -34.02
N ARG A 126 -1.04 -19.61 -34.61
CA ARG A 126 -1.98 -18.49 -34.80
C ARG A 126 -2.89 -18.35 -33.58
N ASN A 127 -3.23 -17.10 -33.24
CA ASN A 127 -4.12 -16.75 -32.13
C ASN A 127 -5.59 -16.90 -32.51
#